data_AF-A0A937VPY6-F1
#
_entry.id   AF-A0A937VPY6-F1
#
_cell.length_a   1.000
_cell.length_b   1.000
_cell.length_c   1.000
_cell.angle_alpha   90.00
_cell.angle_beta   90.00
_cell.angle_gamma   90.00
#
_symmetry.space_group_name_H-M   'P 1'
#
loop_
_entity.id
_entity.type
_entity.pdbx_description
1 polymer ?
#
loop_
_entity_poly.entity_id
_entity_poly.type
_entity_poly.pdbx_seq_one_letter_code
_entity_poly.pdbx_strand_id
1 'polypeptide(L)'
;MVQIQLIPTLDHCIETTARKEYQRLVQEYLAGKGTADFEEKAELLRTFLESADFRKLRRESEAELLQGKKVIFTLYREGNETKYNMTVS
;
A
#
# COMPACT_ATOMS: atom_id res chain seq x y z
N MET A 1 10.38 -12.62 2.47
CA MET A 1 10.37 -11.15 2.35
C MET A 1 9.05 -10.77 1.71
N VAL A 2 8.13 -10.26 2.52
CA VAL A 2 6.81 -9.86 2.09
C VAL A 2 6.86 -8.44 1.53
N GLN A 3 6.27 -8.25 0.35
CA GLN A 3 6.11 -6.94 -0.28
C GLN A 3 4.73 -6.81 -0.91
N ILE A 4 4.24 -5.57 -0.98
CA ILE A 4 2.92 -5.21 -1.50
C ILE A 4 3.08 -4.04 -2.44
N GLN A 5 2.50 -4.16 -3.63
CA GLN A 5 2.48 -3.07 -4.60
C GLN A 5 1.10 -2.44 -4.60
N LEU A 6 1.05 -1.15 -4.31
CA LEU A 6 -0.16 -0.34 -4.34
C LEU A 6 -0.05 0.67 -5.49
N ILE A 7 -1.07 0.69 -6.33
CA ILE A 7 -1.11 1.58 -7.50
C ILE A 7 -2.24 2.57 -7.26
N PRO A 8 -1.95 3.79 -6.77
CA PRO A 8 -2.96 4.83 -6.69
C PRO A 8 -3.30 5.37 -8.07
N THR A 9 -4.49 5.94 -8.19
CA THR A 9 -4.99 6.64 -9.37
C THR A 9 -5.57 7.98 -8.95
N LEU A 10 -5.92 8.83 -9.93
CA LEU A 10 -6.55 10.14 -9.66
C LEU A 10 -7.86 10.00 -8.85
N ASP A 11 -8.57 8.89 -9.01
CA ASP A 11 -9.81 8.59 -8.30
C ASP A 11 -9.59 7.82 -6.97
N HIS A 12 -8.54 6.99 -6.92
CA HIS A 12 -8.21 6.20 -5.74
C HIS A 12 -6.84 6.56 -5.19
N CYS A 13 -6.83 7.41 -4.17
CA CYS A 13 -5.61 7.78 -3.47
C CYS A 13 -4.96 6.57 -2.80
N ILE A 14 -3.66 6.70 -2.52
CA ILE A 14 -2.86 5.63 -1.89
C ILE A 14 -3.48 5.14 -0.57
N GLU A 15 -4.12 6.02 0.20
CA GLU A 15 -4.88 5.65 1.40
C GLU A 15 -6.02 4.68 1.07
N THR A 16 -6.86 5.02 0.09
CA THR A 16 -7.99 4.20 -0.33
C THR A 16 -7.53 2.86 -0.90
N THR A 17 -6.47 2.87 -1.72
CA THR A 17 -5.88 1.65 -2.29
C THR A 17 -5.31 0.75 -1.19
N ALA A 18 -4.55 1.31 -0.24
CA ALA A 18 -4.04 0.57 0.91
C ALA A 18 -5.17 -0.02 1.76
N ARG A 19 -6.21 0.77 2.04
CA ARG A 19 -7.38 0.31 2.83
C ARG A 19 -8.12 -0.83 2.13
N LYS A 20 -8.34 -0.74 0.82
CA LYS A 20 -9.00 -1.78 0.02
C LYS A 20 -8.20 -3.08 0.05
N GLU A 21 -6.89 -3.01 -0.17
CA GLU A 21 -6.03 -4.20 -0.10
C GLU A 21 -5.98 -4.79 1.32
N TYR A 22 -5.88 -3.96 2.36
CA TYR A 22 -5.92 -4.44 3.74
C TYR A 22 -7.24 -5.18 4.04
N GLN A 23 -8.37 -4.57 3.68
CA GLN A 23 -9.68 -5.18 3.88
C GLN A 23 -9.82 -6.49 3.10
N ARG A 24 -9.31 -6.55 1.87
CA ARG A 24 -9.27 -7.77 1.08
C ARG A 24 -8.46 -8.86 1.76
N LEU A 25 -7.24 -8.57 2.22
CA LEU A 25 -6.39 -9.53 2.91
C LEU A 25 -7.06 -10.06 4.19
N VAL A 26 -7.67 -9.17 4.99
CA VAL A 26 -8.42 -9.57 6.18
C VAL A 26 -9.62 -10.44 5.83
N GLN A 27 -10.36 -10.10 4.77
CA GLN A 27 -11.49 -10.90 4.30
C GLN A 27 -11.05 -12.28 3.81
N GLU A 28 -9.95 -12.37 3.05
CA GLU A 28 -9.40 -13.64 2.55
C GLU A 28 -8.84 -14.50 3.71
N TYR A 29 -8.24 -13.87 4.71
CA TYR A 29 -7.80 -14.53 5.94
C TYR A 29 -8.98 -15.12 6.71
N LEU A 30 -10.03 -14.32 6.95
CA LEU A 30 -11.27 -14.76 7.61
C LEU A 30 -12.01 -15.84 6.81
N ALA A 31 -11.89 -15.83 5.48
CA ALA A 31 -12.45 -16.86 4.61
C ALA A 31 -11.66 -18.18 4.60
N GLY A 32 -10.62 -18.32 5.43
CA GLY A 32 -9.82 -19.54 5.54
C GLY A 32 -8.87 -19.76 4.36
N LYS A 33 -8.66 -18.74 3.51
CA LYS A 33 -7.67 -18.75 2.41
C LYS A 33 -6.34 -18.10 2.80
N GLY A 34 -6.23 -17.61 4.03
CA GLY A 34 -5.03 -16.95 4.54
C GLY A 34 -3.86 -17.91 4.67
N THR A 35 -2.81 -17.68 3.88
CA THR A 35 -1.46 -18.17 4.19
C THR A 35 -0.79 -17.27 5.24
N ALA A 36 0.27 -17.75 5.89
CA ALA A 36 1.07 -16.97 6.86
C ALA A 36 1.53 -15.59 6.30
N ASP A 37 1.68 -15.51 4.97
CA ASP A 37 2.04 -14.29 4.25
C ASP A 37 0.95 -13.19 4.32
N PHE A 38 -0.33 -13.55 4.46
CA PHE A 38 -1.43 -12.57 4.57
C PHE A 38 -1.36 -11.77 5.87
N GLU A 39 -0.97 -12.40 6.97
CA GLU A 39 -0.86 -11.74 8.26
C GLU A 39 0.28 -10.72 8.24
N GLU A 40 1.44 -11.10 7.70
CA GLU A 40 2.57 -10.17 7.47
C GLU A 40 2.18 -9.02 6.53
N LYS A 41 1.44 -9.30 5.45
CA LYS A 41 0.95 -8.27 4.53
C LYS A 41 -0.04 -7.32 5.19
N ALA A 42 -0.95 -7.85 5.99
CA ALA A 42 -1.94 -7.07 6.72
C ALA A 42 -1.24 -6.18 7.76
N GLU A 43 -0.23 -6.68 8.47
CA GLU A 43 0.56 -5.89 9.41
C GLU A 43 1.36 -4.77 8.73
N LEU A 44 1.97 -5.05 7.56
CA LEU A 44 2.65 -4.04 6.74
C LEU A 44 1.69 -2.91 6.33
N LEU A 45 0.53 -3.28 5.78
CA LEU A 45 -0.49 -2.30 5.37
C LEU A 45 -1.03 -1.53 6.56
N ARG A 46 -1.26 -2.18 7.69
CA ARG A 46 -1.72 -1.53 8.91
C ARG A 46 -0.69 -0.51 9.41
N THR A 47 0.56 -0.90 9.53
CA THR A 47 1.64 0.00 9.97
C THR A 47 1.80 1.18 9.02
N PHE A 48 1.70 0.94 7.71
CA PHE A 48 1.68 2.00 6.72
C PHE A 48 0.45 2.91 6.86
N LEU A 49 -0.74 2.34 7.08
CA LEU A 49 -1.97 3.10 7.33
C LEU A 49 -1.90 3.97 8.59
N GLU A 50 -1.18 3.54 9.61
CA GLU A 50 -1.02 4.29 10.87
C GLU A 50 0.15 5.31 10.84
N SER A 51 1.19 5.06 10.05
CA SER A 51 2.44 5.84 10.07
C SER A 51 2.66 6.72 8.82
N ALA A 52 1.99 6.43 7.70
CA ALA A 52 2.25 7.14 6.44
C ALA A 52 1.56 8.51 6.36
N ASP A 53 2.30 9.49 5.84
CA ASP A 53 1.78 10.84 5.55
C ASP A 53 0.95 10.86 4.26
N PHE A 54 -0.33 10.47 4.32
CA PHE A 54 -1.23 10.47 3.16
C PHE A 54 -1.35 11.82 2.47
N ARG A 55 -1.28 12.92 3.21
CA ARG A 55 -1.31 14.27 2.62
C ARG A 55 -0.12 14.49 1.69
N LYS A 56 1.07 14.08 2.10
CA LYS A 56 2.29 14.23 1.31
C LYS A 56 2.27 13.28 0.12
N LEU A 57 1.99 12.00 0.36
CA LEU A 57 1.93 10.97 -0.69
C LEU A 57 0.87 11.29 -1.74
N ARG A 58 -0.29 11.81 -1.33
CA ARG A 58 -1.34 12.24 -2.24
C ARG A 58 -0.84 13.37 -3.14
N ARG A 59 -0.21 14.41 -2.56
CA ARG A 59 0.29 15.55 -3.33
C ARG A 59 1.37 15.12 -4.32
N GLU A 60 2.30 14.26 -3.91
CA GLU A 60 3.36 13.73 -4.79
C GLU A 60 2.77 12.86 -5.91
N SER A 61 1.84 11.97 -5.57
CA SER A 61 1.19 11.08 -6.54
C SER A 61 0.33 11.85 -7.53
N GLU A 62 -0.47 12.81 -7.06
CA GLU A 62 -1.38 13.60 -7.89
C GLU A 62 -0.58 14.45 -8.89
N ALA A 63 0.55 15.03 -8.49
CA ALA A 63 1.43 15.78 -9.39
C ALA A 63 1.98 14.93 -10.55
N GLU A 64 2.36 13.67 -10.28
CA GLU A 64 2.88 12.75 -11.30
C GLU A 64 1.76 12.15 -12.16
N LEU A 65 0.62 11.80 -11.54
CA LEU A 65 -0.57 11.31 -12.24
C LEU A 65 -1.15 12.36 -13.20
N LEU A 66 -1.13 13.63 -12.82
CA LEU A 66 -1.54 14.75 -13.69
C LEU A 66 -0.62 14.92 -14.91
N GLN A 67 0.63 14.47 -14.83
CA GLN A 67 1.54 14.41 -15.97
C GLN A 67 1.29 13.18 -16.87
N GLY A 68 0.29 12.36 -16.54
CA GLY A 68 -0.02 11.12 -17.26
C GLY A 68 0.90 9.94 -16.91
N LYS A 69 1.71 10.07 -15.85
CA LYS A 69 2.62 9.01 -15.40
C LYS A 69 1.93 8.05 -14.44
N LYS A 70 2.45 6.83 -14.33
CA LYS A 70 1.93 5.82 -13.41
C LYS A 70 2.76 5.80 -12.13
N VAL A 71 2.09 5.95 -10.99
CA VAL A 71 2.73 5.88 -9.68
C VAL A 71 2.54 4.49 -9.08
N ILE A 72 3.62 3.90 -8.56
CA ILE A 72 3.64 2.58 -7.94
C ILE A 72 4.29 2.71 -6.57
N PHE A 73 3.56 2.35 -5.53
CA PHE A 73 4.08 2.26 -4.18
C PHE A 73 4.42 0.81 -3.86
N THR A 74 5.69 0.55 -3.58
CA THR A 74 6.15 -0.76 -3.13
C THR A 74 6.40 -0.69 -1.63
N LEU A 75 5.53 -1.31 -0.85
CA LEU A 75 5.71 -1.50 0.58
C LEU A 75 6.46 -2.80 0.81
N TYR A 76 7.42 -2.79 1.73
CA TYR A 76 8.21 -3.96 2.06
C TYR A 76 8.63 -3.91 3.52
N ARG A 77 8.85 -5.09 4.10
CA ARG A 77 9.41 -5.19 5.43
C ARG A 77 10.93 -5.21 5.36
N GLU A 78 11.56 -4.30 6.09
CA GLU A 78 13.02 -4.26 6.24
C GLU A 78 13.36 -4.41 7.72
N GLY A 79 13.71 -5.64 8.12
CA GLY A 79 13.88 -5.98 9.53
C GLY A 79 12.57 -5.84 10.32
N ASN A 80 12.59 -4.98 11.34
CA ASN A 80 11.41 -4.69 12.17
C ASN A 80 10.61 -3.48 11.67
N GLU A 81 11.10 -2.76 10.67
CA GLU A 81 10.46 -1.53 10.18
C GLU A 81 9.67 -1.78 8.89
N THR A 82 8.53 -1.09 8.79
CA THR A 82 7.79 -0.99 7.53
C THR A 82 8.39 0.14 6.72
N LYS A 83 8.91 -0.18 5.52
CA LYS A 83 9.42 0.81 4.57
C LYS A 83 8.54 0.82 3.32
N TYR A 84 8.57 1.93 2.60
CA TYR A 84 7.88 2.06 1.32
C TYR A 84 8.74 2.84 0.33
N ASN A 85 8.60 2.50 -0.94
CA ASN A 85 9.19 3.24 -2.05
C ASN A 85 8.10 3.68 -3.01
N MET A 86 8.21 4.93 -3.49
CA MET A 86 7.39 5.46 -4.57
C MET A 86 8.23 5.43 -5.85
N THR A 87 7.74 4.74 -6.87
CA THR A 87 8.33 4.73 -8.20
C THR A 87 7.34 5.30 -9.19
N VAL A 88 7.82 6.12 -10.12
CA VAL A 88 7.02 6.70 -11.19
C VAL A 88 7.52 6.14 -12.51
N SER A 89 6.59 5.68 -13.35
CA SER A 89 6.87 5.13 -14.68
C SER A 89 6.05 5.79 -15.77
#